data_AF-A0A926DC81-F1
#
_entry.id   AF-A0A926DC81-F1
#
_cell.length_a   1.000
_cell.length_b   1.000
_cell.length_c   1.000
_cell.angle_alpha   90.00
_cell.angle_beta   90.00
_cell.angle_gamma   90.00
#
_symmetry.space_group_name_H-M   'P 1'
#
loop_
_entity.id
_entity.type
_entity.pdbx_description
1 polymer ?
#
loop_
_entity_poly.entity_id
_entity_poly.type
_entity_poly.pdbx_seq_one_letter_code
_entity_poly.pdbx_strand_id
1 'polypeptide(L)'
;MTTHDVVESLELSALAYHHIQTRFPGDHLTVIDDSATGVQCYLRRRGEELLISFRGTNSLRDWRTDLTFWKRCIPYGNESSKIRVHTGFLNAYKCPTVRGRIQSLVTPSVRKVRICGHSYGAALSVLCAVDLQYNFPEKDFEVMLFGCPRVGNRAFAKSYDKRVFKTLRVENGNDMVTKVPPALWGYRHVGIPIHVGDCRLPVVFSLHAHEAQSYYSSIFEKFKPQ
;
A
#
# COMPACT_ATOMS: atom_id res chain seq x y z
N MET A 1 -15.95 2.46 5.16
CA MET A 1 -14.79 1.94 5.92
C MET A 1 -15.12 1.84 7.41
N THR A 2 -15.07 0.62 7.94
CA THR A 2 -15.33 0.26 9.35
C THR A 2 -14.05 -0.23 10.05
N THR A 3 -14.06 -0.38 11.38
CA THR A 3 -12.93 -0.96 12.12
C THR A 3 -12.62 -2.38 11.66
N HIS A 4 -13.65 -3.18 11.35
CA HIS A 4 -13.49 -4.52 10.79
C HIS A 4 -12.71 -4.51 9.47
N ASP A 5 -13.01 -3.57 8.57
CA ASP A 5 -12.31 -3.44 7.30
C ASP A 5 -10.81 -3.14 7.47
N VAL A 6 -10.46 -2.34 8.49
CA VAL A 6 -9.07 -2.00 8.80
C VAL A 6 -8.33 -3.22 9.34
N VAL A 7 -8.94 -3.97 10.27
CA VAL A 7 -8.33 -5.19 10.84
C VAL A 7 -8.17 -6.26 9.77
N GLU A 8 -9.21 -6.52 8.96
CA GLU A 8 -9.13 -7.47 7.85
C GLU A 8 -8.03 -7.10 6.86
N SER A 9 -7.92 -5.81 6.50
CA SER A 9 -6.88 -5.34 5.58
C SER A 9 -5.47 -5.50 6.15
N LEU A 10 -5.31 -5.32 7.46
CA LEU A 10 -4.04 -5.57 8.14
C LEU A 10 -3.70 -7.06 8.16
N GLU A 11 -4.67 -7.91 8.50
CA GLU A 11 -4.49 -9.37 8.52
C GLU A 11 -4.11 -9.89 7.13
N LEU A 12 -4.80 -9.47 6.07
CA LEU A 12 -4.47 -9.84 4.70
C LEU A 12 -3.06 -9.37 4.31
N SER A 13 -2.65 -8.17 4.76
CA SER A 13 -1.32 -7.62 4.52
C SER A 13 -0.22 -8.36 5.31
N ALA A 14 -0.51 -8.80 6.54
CA ALA A 14 0.41 -9.56 7.38
C ALA A 14 0.57 -11.01 6.87
N LEU A 15 -0.54 -11.68 6.56
CA LEU A 15 -0.55 -13.05 6.04
C LEU A 15 0.19 -13.17 4.70
N ALA A 16 0.18 -12.11 3.89
CA ALA A 16 0.93 -12.05 2.63
C ALA A 16 2.42 -12.37 2.81
N TYR A 17 3.03 -12.02 3.96
CA TYR A 17 4.45 -12.31 4.24
C TYR A 17 4.76 -13.80 4.38
N HIS A 18 3.77 -14.58 4.82
CA HIS A 18 3.88 -16.02 5.07
C HIS A 18 3.41 -16.87 3.88
N HIS A 19 3.08 -16.24 2.75
CA HIS A 19 2.45 -16.91 1.61
C HIS A 19 1.11 -17.59 1.94
N ILE A 20 0.49 -17.19 3.04
CA ILE A 20 -0.79 -17.69 3.50
C ILE A 20 -1.85 -16.67 3.12
N GLN A 21 -2.99 -17.14 2.65
CA GLN A 21 -4.19 -16.32 2.49
C GLN A 21 -5.40 -17.16 2.87
N THR A 22 -6.21 -16.65 3.79
CA THR A 22 -7.44 -17.30 4.25
C THR A 22 -8.37 -17.54 3.06
N ARG A 23 -8.90 -18.74 2.88
CA ARG A 23 -9.92 -19.02 1.86
C ARG A 23 -11.28 -19.00 2.53
N PHE A 24 -12.20 -18.20 2.01
CA PHE A 24 -13.58 -18.18 2.47
C PHE A 24 -14.47 -18.87 1.43
N PRO A 25 -15.55 -19.56 1.84
CA PRO A 25 -16.48 -20.16 0.91
C PRO A 25 -17.04 -19.13 -0.08
N GLY A 26 -16.97 -19.41 -1.38
CA GLY A 26 -17.45 -18.51 -2.44
C GLY A 26 -16.45 -17.45 -2.92
N ASP A 27 -15.28 -17.33 -2.28
CA ASP A 27 -14.21 -16.44 -2.74
C ASP A 27 -13.45 -17.05 -3.91
N HIS A 28 -13.16 -16.22 -4.92
CA HIS A 28 -12.16 -16.57 -5.94
C HIS A 28 -10.85 -15.84 -5.64
N LEU A 29 -9.81 -16.60 -5.29
CA LEU A 29 -8.47 -16.08 -5.00
C LEU A 29 -7.53 -16.31 -6.19
N THR A 30 -7.02 -15.22 -6.75
CA THR A 30 -5.93 -15.23 -7.74
C THR A 30 -4.65 -14.73 -7.09
N VAL A 31 -3.54 -15.42 -7.33
CA VAL A 31 -2.21 -15.03 -6.85
C VAL A 31 -1.36 -14.59 -8.02
N ILE A 32 -0.69 -13.45 -7.86
CA ILE A 32 0.37 -12.99 -8.75
C ILE A 32 1.67 -13.10 -7.96
N ASP A 33 2.59 -13.89 -8.49
CA ASP A 33 3.95 -14.05 -7.99
C ASP A 33 4.90 -13.82 -9.17
N ASP A 34 5.46 -12.62 -9.25
CA ASP A 34 6.35 -12.22 -10.33
C ASP A 34 7.81 -12.26 -9.84
N SER A 35 8.53 -13.30 -10.24
CA SER A 35 9.92 -13.51 -9.82
C SER A 35 10.88 -12.44 -10.35
N ALA A 36 10.57 -11.80 -11.48
CA ALA A 36 11.41 -10.76 -12.08
C ALA A 36 11.41 -9.46 -11.27
N THR A 37 10.26 -9.04 -10.76
CA THR A 37 10.12 -7.83 -9.94
C THR A 37 10.10 -8.10 -8.44
N GLY A 38 9.96 -9.37 -8.04
CA GLY A 38 9.75 -9.77 -6.65
C GLY A 38 8.38 -9.36 -6.09
N VAL A 39 7.46 -8.90 -6.94
CA VAL A 39 6.12 -8.48 -6.55
C VAL A 39 5.26 -9.70 -6.31
N GLN A 40 4.63 -9.72 -5.14
CA GLN A 40 3.60 -10.69 -4.80
C GLN A 40 2.33 -9.97 -4.39
N CYS A 41 1.21 -10.32 -5.01
CA CYS A 41 -0.08 -9.81 -4.63
C CYS A 41 -1.19 -10.85 -4.75
N TYR A 42 -2.20 -10.67 -3.92
CA TYR A 42 -3.33 -11.57 -3.78
C TYR A 42 -4.59 -10.80 -4.12
N LEU A 43 -5.35 -11.29 -5.10
CA LEU A 43 -6.59 -10.70 -5.56
C LEU A 43 -7.73 -11.63 -5.19
N ARG A 44 -8.64 -11.14 -4.35
CA ARG A 44 -9.78 -11.89 -3.84
C ARG A 44 -11.06 -11.25 -4.31
N ARG A 45 -11.85 -12.01 -5.05
CA ARG A 45 -13.17 -11.59 -5.48
C ARG A 45 -14.24 -12.12 -4.52
N ARG A 46 -15.06 -11.21 -3.99
CA ARG A 46 -16.23 -11.48 -3.14
C ARG A 46 -17.46 -10.79 -3.72
N GLY A 47 -18.27 -11.52 -4.49
CA GLY A 47 -19.38 -10.94 -5.22
C GLY A 47 -18.93 -9.82 -6.17
N GLU A 48 -19.31 -8.59 -5.85
CA GLU A 48 -18.96 -7.36 -6.60
C GLU A 48 -17.75 -6.61 -6.01
N GLU A 49 -17.13 -7.10 -4.94
CA GLU A 49 -15.93 -6.53 -4.34
C GLU A 49 -14.66 -7.28 -4.78
N LEU A 50 -13.62 -6.53 -5.14
CA LEU A 50 -12.27 -7.03 -5.39
C LEU A 50 -11.32 -6.51 -4.32
N LEU A 51 -10.80 -7.39 -3.48
CA LEU A 51 -9.79 -7.09 -2.48
C LEU A 51 -8.41 -7.42 -3.05
N ILE A 52 -7.49 -6.48 -2.96
CA ILE A 52 -6.12 -6.60 -3.47
C ILE A 52 -5.17 -6.38 -2.30
N SER A 53 -4.38 -7.39 -1.93
CA SER A 53 -3.33 -7.26 -0.92
C SER A 53 -1.94 -7.45 -1.54
N PHE A 54 -1.03 -6.53 -1.26
CA PHE A 54 0.36 -6.62 -1.70
C PHE A 54 1.26 -7.06 -0.55
N ARG A 55 2.13 -8.04 -0.82
CA ARG A 55 3.17 -8.45 0.12
C ARG A 55 4.23 -7.35 0.25
N GLY A 56 4.68 -7.11 1.47
CA GLY A 56 5.90 -6.34 1.70
C GLY A 56 7.19 -7.15 1.45
N THR A 57 8.31 -6.61 1.90
CA THR A 57 9.61 -7.31 1.86
C THR A 57 9.92 -7.89 3.24
N ASN A 58 10.26 -9.18 3.31
CA ASN A 58 10.58 -9.90 4.56
C ASN A 58 11.88 -9.41 5.21
N SER A 59 12.80 -8.84 4.43
CA SER A 59 14.02 -8.26 4.99
C SER A 59 13.81 -6.80 5.35
N LEU A 60 13.38 -6.56 6.60
CA LEU A 60 13.30 -5.23 7.20
C LEU A 60 14.68 -4.59 7.48
N ARG A 61 15.77 -5.29 7.20
CA ARG A 61 17.10 -4.68 7.14
C ARG A 61 17.46 -4.34 5.70
N ASP A 62 17.18 -5.28 4.79
CA ASP A 62 17.55 -5.10 3.39
C ASP A 62 16.61 -4.15 2.67
N TRP A 63 15.36 -3.92 3.06
CA TRP A 63 14.54 -2.86 2.41
C TRP A 63 15.21 -1.49 2.48
N ARG A 64 15.99 -1.20 3.54
CA ARG A 64 16.71 0.07 3.65
C ARG A 64 17.81 0.18 2.57
N THR A 65 18.38 -0.94 2.15
CA THR A 65 19.41 -1.06 1.11
C THR A 65 18.83 -1.34 -0.29
N ASP A 66 17.87 -2.27 -0.43
CA ASP A 66 17.22 -2.79 -1.64
C ASP A 66 16.18 -1.83 -2.21
N LEU A 67 15.38 -1.18 -1.36
CA LEU A 67 14.55 -0.04 -1.76
C LEU A 67 15.38 1.23 -1.83
N THR A 68 16.66 1.10 -2.23
CA THR A 68 17.51 2.14 -2.83
C THR A 68 16.90 3.53 -2.68
N PHE A 69 17.05 4.15 -1.50
CA PHE A 69 16.65 5.54 -1.26
C PHE A 69 17.22 6.52 -2.30
N TRP A 70 18.25 6.06 -3.01
CA TRP A 70 18.97 6.70 -4.10
C TRP A 70 18.25 6.65 -5.46
N LYS A 71 17.15 5.90 -5.59
CA LYS A 71 16.34 5.92 -6.83
C LYS A 71 15.60 7.24 -6.94
N ARG A 72 15.70 7.85 -8.12
CA ARG A 72 15.20 9.19 -8.41
C ARG A 72 13.67 9.21 -8.45
N CYS A 73 13.11 10.39 -8.24
CA CYS A 73 11.71 10.65 -8.52
C CYS A 73 11.58 10.89 -10.04
N ILE A 74 10.93 9.99 -10.79
CA ILE A 74 10.79 10.08 -12.25
C ILE A 74 9.38 10.46 -12.68
N PRO A 75 9.20 11.05 -13.89
CA PRO A 75 7.87 11.34 -14.41
C PRO A 75 6.97 10.10 -14.45
N TYR A 76 5.69 10.25 -14.12
CA TYR A 76 4.70 9.17 -14.20
C TYR A 76 4.22 8.94 -15.65
N GLY A 77 5.15 8.66 -16.56
CA GLY A 77 4.86 8.45 -17.99
C GLY A 77 4.48 9.72 -18.78
N ASN A 78 4.50 10.90 -18.16
CA ASN A 78 4.30 12.19 -18.83
C ASN A 78 5.33 13.19 -18.33
N GLU A 79 6.30 13.54 -19.17
CA GLU A 79 7.41 14.43 -18.82
C GLU A 79 6.97 15.87 -18.57
N SER A 80 5.92 16.32 -19.27
CA SER A 80 5.32 17.65 -19.14
C SER A 80 4.59 17.83 -17.79
N SER A 81 4.21 16.73 -17.14
CA SER A 81 3.60 16.78 -15.81
C SER A 81 4.64 17.07 -14.74
N LYS A 82 4.27 17.79 -13.68
CA LYS A 82 5.10 17.96 -12.46
C LYS A 82 5.11 16.72 -11.56
N ILE A 83 4.30 15.70 -11.87
CA ILE A 83 4.19 14.48 -11.08
C ILE A 83 5.49 13.68 -11.17
N ARG A 84 6.04 13.31 -10.00
CA ARG A 84 7.21 12.44 -9.90
C ARG A 84 6.94 11.34 -8.87
N VAL A 85 7.39 10.12 -9.17
CA VAL A 85 7.17 8.91 -8.37
C VAL A 85 8.50 8.16 -8.24
N HIS A 86 8.70 7.47 -7.12
CA HIS A 86 9.89 6.64 -6.89
C HIS A 86 10.04 5.55 -7.97
N THR A 87 11.16 5.57 -8.71
CA THR A 87 11.38 4.65 -9.85
C THR A 87 11.25 3.18 -9.47
N GLY A 88 11.74 2.80 -8.27
CA GLY A 88 11.72 1.41 -7.82
C GLY A 88 10.29 0.87 -7.71
N PHE A 89 9.41 1.63 -7.07
CA PHE A 89 8.00 1.24 -6.91
C PHE A 89 7.28 1.27 -8.26
N LEU A 90 7.55 2.28 -9.08
CA LEU A 90 6.91 2.45 -10.38
C LEU A 90 7.24 1.29 -11.33
N ASN A 91 8.51 0.90 -11.43
CA ASN A 91 8.93 -0.18 -12.31
C ASN A 91 8.39 -1.53 -11.86
N ALA A 92 8.41 -1.79 -10.55
CA ALA A 92 7.85 -3.02 -10.00
C ALA A 92 6.34 -3.14 -10.29
N TYR A 93 5.58 -2.07 -10.06
CA TYR A 93 4.15 -2.07 -10.33
C TYR A 93 3.83 -2.14 -11.84
N LYS A 94 4.50 -1.34 -12.67
CA LYS A 94 4.20 -1.23 -14.12
C LYS A 94 4.64 -2.44 -14.94
N CYS A 95 5.28 -3.45 -14.34
CA CYS A 95 5.58 -4.70 -15.03
C CYS A 95 4.29 -5.29 -15.65
N PRO A 96 4.28 -5.64 -16.95
CA PRO A 96 3.06 -6.12 -17.62
C PRO A 96 2.41 -7.34 -16.96
N THR A 97 3.23 -8.25 -16.42
CA THR A 97 2.79 -9.47 -15.71
C THR A 97 2.04 -9.15 -14.41
N VAL A 98 2.37 -8.01 -13.78
CA VAL A 98 1.71 -7.50 -12.56
C VAL A 98 0.53 -6.62 -12.94
N ARG A 99 0.79 -5.46 -13.57
CA ARG A 99 -0.24 -4.45 -13.89
C ARG A 99 -1.34 -5.00 -14.78
N GLY A 100 -0.98 -5.65 -15.88
CA GLY A 100 -1.95 -6.15 -16.86
C GLY A 100 -2.89 -7.20 -16.25
N ARG A 101 -2.34 -8.09 -15.40
CA ARG A 101 -3.11 -9.14 -14.73
C ARG A 101 -3.99 -8.61 -13.61
N ILE A 102 -3.58 -7.55 -12.91
CA ILE A 102 -4.46 -6.86 -11.95
C ILE A 102 -5.63 -6.19 -12.70
N GLN A 103 -5.34 -5.45 -13.78
CA GLN A 103 -6.35 -4.76 -14.57
C GLN A 103 -7.38 -5.72 -15.19
N SER A 104 -6.95 -6.91 -15.65
CA SER A 104 -7.86 -7.89 -16.24
C SER A 104 -8.86 -8.47 -15.24
N LEU A 105 -8.59 -8.39 -13.94
CA LEU A 105 -9.49 -8.85 -12.87
C LEU A 105 -10.51 -7.78 -12.45
N VAL A 106 -10.35 -6.53 -12.90
CA VAL A 106 -11.34 -5.46 -12.69
C VAL A 106 -12.43 -5.55 -13.77
N THR A 107 -13.30 -6.55 -13.62
CA THR A 107 -14.40 -6.81 -14.58
C THR A 107 -15.57 -5.82 -14.41
N PRO A 108 -16.50 -5.70 -15.38
CA PRO A 108 -17.67 -4.83 -15.27
C PRO A 108 -18.53 -5.07 -14.02
N SER A 109 -18.63 -6.32 -13.55
CA SER A 109 -19.38 -6.70 -12.35
C SER A 109 -18.66 -6.38 -11.03
N VAL A 110 -17.40 -5.96 -11.07
CA VAL A 110 -16.76 -5.35 -9.88
C VAL A 110 -17.32 -3.94 -9.73
N ARG A 111 -17.83 -3.62 -8.54
CA ARG A 111 -18.28 -2.27 -8.17
C ARG A 111 -17.32 -1.59 -7.21
N LYS A 112 -16.70 -2.37 -6.33
CA LYS A 112 -15.82 -1.89 -5.28
C LYS A 112 -14.47 -2.57 -5.32
N VAL A 113 -13.41 -1.78 -5.22
CA VAL A 113 -12.02 -2.26 -5.17
C VAL A 113 -11.41 -1.80 -3.85
N ARG A 114 -11.02 -2.76 -3.02
CA ARG A 114 -10.32 -2.51 -1.76
C ARG A 114 -8.86 -2.90 -1.93
N ILE A 115 -7.94 -2.00 -1.58
CA ILE A 115 -6.51 -2.23 -1.78
C ILE A 115 -5.80 -2.05 -0.45
N CYS A 116 -4.96 -3.00 -0.09
CA CYS A 116 -4.19 -2.94 1.14
C CYS A 116 -2.77 -3.45 0.98
N GLY A 117 -1.90 -3.02 1.88
CA GLY A 117 -0.55 -3.51 1.95
C GLY A 117 0.20 -2.93 3.14
N HIS A 118 1.25 -3.64 3.53
CA HIS A 118 2.19 -3.22 4.56
C HIS A 118 3.57 -2.93 3.94
N SER A 119 4.27 -1.91 4.45
CA SER A 119 5.65 -1.59 4.04
C SER A 119 5.78 -1.34 2.53
N TYR A 120 6.68 -2.08 1.85
CA TYR A 120 6.80 -2.11 0.39
C TYR A 120 5.46 -2.38 -0.33
N GLY A 121 4.64 -3.29 0.20
CA GLY A 121 3.32 -3.60 -0.35
C GLY A 121 2.36 -2.41 -0.28
N ALA A 122 2.48 -1.56 0.75
CA ALA A 122 1.70 -0.32 0.86
C ALA A 122 2.10 0.67 -0.26
N ALA A 123 3.39 0.74 -0.61
CA ALA A 123 3.86 1.59 -1.71
C ALA A 123 3.28 1.14 -3.07
N LEU A 124 3.25 -0.17 -3.32
CA LEU A 124 2.62 -0.74 -4.52
C LEU A 124 1.10 -0.53 -4.53
N SER A 125 0.46 -0.61 -3.36
CA SER A 125 -0.98 -0.36 -3.19
C SER A 125 -1.37 1.07 -3.61
N VAL A 126 -0.54 2.07 -3.28
CA VAL A 126 -0.74 3.46 -3.73
C VAL A 126 -0.70 3.55 -5.26
N LEU A 127 0.27 2.90 -5.92
CA LEU A 127 0.38 2.93 -7.37
C LEU A 127 -0.76 2.16 -8.06
N CYS A 128 -1.13 1.03 -7.48
CA CYS A 128 -2.27 0.23 -7.93
C CYS A 128 -3.57 1.03 -7.86
N ALA A 129 -3.83 1.71 -6.75
CA ALA A 129 -5.05 2.48 -6.55
C ALA A 129 -5.20 3.61 -7.58
N VAL A 130 -4.14 4.40 -7.81
CA VAL A 130 -4.23 5.51 -8.77
C VAL A 130 -4.32 5.02 -10.22
N ASP A 131 -3.65 3.92 -10.56
CA ASP A 131 -3.74 3.33 -11.89
C ASP A 131 -5.14 2.76 -12.15
N LEU A 132 -5.70 2.00 -11.21
CA LEU A 132 -7.05 1.47 -11.36
C LEU A 132 -8.10 2.57 -11.38
N GLN A 133 -8.00 3.59 -10.51
CA GLN A 133 -8.93 4.72 -10.54
C GLN A 133 -8.87 5.50 -11.85
N TYR A 134 -7.70 5.61 -12.46
CA TYR A 134 -7.55 6.28 -13.75
C TYR A 134 -8.21 5.50 -14.89
N ASN A 135 -8.08 4.17 -14.90
CA ASN A 135 -8.59 3.31 -15.97
C ASN A 135 -10.06 2.88 -15.77
N PHE A 136 -10.54 2.86 -14.53
CA PHE A 136 -11.89 2.44 -14.14
C PHE A 136 -12.52 3.46 -13.17
N PRO A 137 -12.72 4.72 -13.61
CA PRO A 137 -13.13 5.82 -12.73
C PRO A 137 -14.53 5.65 -12.13
N GLU A 138 -15.34 4.74 -12.66
CA GLU A 138 -16.70 4.44 -12.18
C GLU A 138 -16.76 3.47 -10.99
N LYS A 139 -15.62 2.87 -10.60
CA LYS A 139 -15.55 1.97 -9.44
C LYS A 139 -15.34 2.75 -8.15
N ASP A 140 -15.83 2.20 -7.04
CA ASP A 140 -15.52 2.71 -5.71
C ASP A 140 -14.17 2.15 -5.24
N PHE A 141 -13.27 3.03 -4.79
CA PHE A 141 -11.93 2.64 -4.32
C PHE A 141 -11.77 2.95 -2.84
N GLU A 142 -11.38 1.94 -2.06
CA GLU A 142 -10.99 2.06 -0.65
C GLU A 142 -9.54 1.56 -0.48
N VAL A 143 -8.69 2.33 0.20
CA VAL A 143 -7.28 1.96 0.35
C VAL A 143 -6.85 2.02 1.82
N MET A 144 -6.22 0.95 2.31
CA MET A 144 -5.64 0.88 3.66
C MET A 144 -4.14 0.61 3.58
N LEU A 145 -3.36 1.56 4.07
CA LEU A 145 -1.90 1.52 3.99
C LEU A 145 -1.31 1.40 5.39
N PHE A 146 -0.48 0.39 5.64
CA PHE A 146 0.19 0.19 6.93
C PHE A 146 1.70 0.36 6.75
N GLY A 147 2.35 1.18 7.59
CA GLY A 147 3.81 1.37 7.49
C GLY A 147 4.27 1.88 6.13
N CYS A 148 3.43 2.67 5.45
CA CYS A 148 3.68 3.07 4.07
C CYS A 148 4.84 4.08 3.96
N PRO A 149 5.86 3.83 3.12
CA PRO A 149 6.85 4.84 2.77
C PRO A 149 6.24 5.92 1.88
N ARG A 150 6.95 7.04 1.68
CA ARG A 150 6.52 8.07 0.74
C ARG A 150 6.73 7.59 -0.70
N VAL A 151 5.70 7.71 -1.54
CA VAL A 151 5.71 7.11 -2.89
C VAL A 151 6.10 8.11 -3.98
N GLY A 152 5.71 9.39 -3.83
CA GLY A 152 5.95 10.40 -4.85
C GLY A 152 6.06 11.81 -4.28
N ASN A 153 6.18 12.78 -5.18
CA ASN A 153 6.34 14.18 -4.83
C ASN A 153 5.01 14.87 -4.45
N ARG A 154 5.07 16.15 -4.06
CA ARG A 154 3.87 16.94 -3.72
C ARG A 154 2.82 16.98 -4.84
N ALA A 155 3.23 17.02 -6.11
CA ALA A 155 2.30 17.02 -7.24
C ALA A 155 1.59 15.66 -7.38
N PHE A 156 2.32 14.56 -7.20
CA PHE A 156 1.73 13.21 -7.13
C PHE A 156 0.72 13.12 -6.00
N ALA A 157 1.09 13.52 -4.78
CA ALA A 157 0.21 13.42 -3.62
C ALA A 157 -1.10 14.21 -3.81
N LYS A 158 -0.99 15.46 -4.27
CA LYS A 158 -2.17 16.30 -4.58
C LYS A 158 -3.06 15.68 -5.66
N SER A 159 -2.48 15.04 -6.68
CA SER A 159 -3.26 14.35 -7.72
C SER A 159 -3.89 13.06 -7.21
N TYR A 160 -3.19 12.32 -6.37
CA TYR A 160 -3.66 11.07 -5.78
C TYR A 160 -4.85 11.33 -4.86
N ASP A 161 -4.72 12.25 -3.90
CA ASP A 161 -5.75 12.51 -2.89
C ASP A 161 -7.07 13.04 -3.50
N LYS A 162 -6.99 13.67 -4.68
CA LYS A 162 -8.18 14.06 -5.47
C LYS A 162 -8.91 12.90 -6.12
N ARG A 163 -8.18 11.84 -6.48
CA ARG A 163 -8.69 10.67 -7.23
C ARG A 163 -9.14 9.56 -6.29
N VAL A 164 -8.32 9.27 -5.29
CA VAL A 164 -8.49 8.17 -4.34
C VAL A 164 -8.59 8.76 -2.94
N PHE A 165 -9.72 9.41 -2.65
CA PHE A 165 -9.90 10.16 -1.41
C PHE A 165 -10.17 9.25 -0.19
N LYS A 166 -10.67 8.02 -0.40
CA LYS A 166 -10.88 7.02 0.67
C LYS A 166 -9.60 6.21 0.97
N THR A 167 -8.48 6.92 1.16
CA THR A 167 -7.20 6.31 1.52
C THR A 167 -6.86 6.61 2.97
N LEU A 168 -6.82 5.57 3.80
CA LEU A 168 -6.33 5.63 5.17
C LEU A 168 -4.89 5.12 5.24
N ARG A 169 -4.06 5.86 5.98
CA ARG A 169 -2.65 5.52 6.17
C ARG A 169 -2.35 5.41 7.66
N VAL A 170 -2.21 4.18 8.12
CA VAL A 170 -1.89 3.88 9.52
C VAL A 170 -0.37 3.96 9.71
N GLU A 171 0.04 4.74 10.72
CA GLU A 171 1.43 4.87 11.16
C GLU A 171 1.52 4.42 12.63
N ASN A 172 2.43 3.50 12.93
CA ASN A 172 2.67 3.01 14.27
C ASN A 172 3.89 3.69 14.92
N GLY A 173 3.70 4.35 16.05
CA GLY A 173 4.78 4.96 16.84
C GLY A 173 5.78 5.76 15.99
N ASN A 174 7.05 5.42 16.16
CA ASN A 174 8.16 6.01 15.41
C ASN A 174 8.66 5.10 14.27
N ASP A 175 7.75 4.40 13.57
CA ASP A 175 8.07 3.58 12.41
C ASP A 175 8.95 4.34 11.39
N MET A 176 10.18 3.84 11.20
CA MET A 176 11.19 4.42 10.31
C MET A 176 10.75 4.46 8.84
N VAL A 177 10.02 3.44 8.37
CA VAL A 177 9.60 3.30 6.96
C VAL A 177 8.68 4.44 6.57
N THR A 178 7.80 4.86 7.48
CA THR A 178 6.91 6.01 7.25
C THR A 178 7.67 7.33 7.10
N LYS A 179 8.96 7.37 7.46
CA LYS A 179 9.78 8.59 7.43
C LYS A 179 10.65 8.66 6.19
N VAL A 180 10.55 7.69 5.29
CA VAL A 180 11.39 7.62 4.10
C VAL A 180 10.59 7.34 2.81
N PRO A 181 11.10 7.75 1.62
CA PRO A 181 12.20 8.70 1.42
C PRO A 181 11.96 10.04 2.12
N PRO A 182 13.02 10.78 2.51
CA PRO A 182 12.87 12.00 3.31
C PRO A 182 11.98 13.06 2.64
N ALA A 183 11.14 13.73 3.44
CA ALA A 183 10.31 14.83 2.94
C ALA A 183 11.16 16.02 2.42
N LEU A 184 12.39 16.17 2.93
CA LEU A 184 13.34 17.17 2.46
C LEU A 184 13.69 16.99 0.97
N TRP A 185 13.64 15.75 0.45
CA TRP A 185 13.86 15.45 -0.96
C TRP A 185 12.60 15.62 -1.83
N GLY A 186 11.57 16.32 -1.32
CA GLY A 186 10.35 16.64 -2.06
C GLY A 186 9.27 15.55 -2.04
N TYR A 187 9.54 14.40 -1.41
CA TYR A 187 8.56 13.31 -1.23
C TYR A 187 7.45 13.72 -0.25
N ARG A 188 6.22 13.29 -0.52
CA ARG A 188 5.05 13.54 0.34
C ARG A 188 4.22 12.28 0.49
N HIS A 189 3.56 12.20 1.64
CA HIS A 189 2.58 11.15 1.91
C HIS A 189 1.26 11.42 1.19
N VAL A 190 0.50 10.36 1.00
CA VAL A 190 -0.87 10.38 0.48
C VAL A 190 -1.84 9.87 1.54
N GLY A 191 -3.12 10.17 1.36
CA GLY A 191 -4.19 9.73 2.24
C GLY A 191 -4.17 10.36 3.63
N ILE A 192 -5.17 9.98 4.42
CA ILE A 192 -5.39 10.53 5.77
C ILE A 192 -4.55 9.73 6.78
N PRO A 193 -3.66 10.37 7.54
CA PRO A 193 -2.86 9.69 8.57
C PRO A 193 -3.72 9.29 9.77
N ILE A 194 -3.55 8.05 10.24
CA ILE A 194 -4.01 7.59 11.54
C ILE A 194 -2.79 7.14 12.32
N HIS A 195 -2.51 7.81 13.43
CA HIS A 195 -1.42 7.42 14.33
C HIS A 195 -1.90 6.40 15.36
N VAL A 196 -1.15 5.32 15.56
CA VAL A 196 -1.38 4.28 16.57
C VAL A 196 -0.10 4.02 17.38
N GLY A 197 -0.23 3.31 18.51
CA GLY A 197 0.89 2.98 19.39
C GLY A 197 1.48 4.21 20.07
N ASP A 198 2.76 4.12 20.41
CA ASP A 198 3.46 5.14 21.20
C ASP A 198 3.41 6.55 20.60
N CYS A 199 3.55 7.56 21.46
CA CYS A 199 3.68 8.94 21.02
C CYS A 199 4.89 9.13 20.08
N ARG A 200 4.71 9.99 19.07
CA ARG A 200 5.81 10.35 18.18
C ARG A 200 6.84 11.18 18.93
N LEU A 201 8.08 10.71 18.95
CA LEU A 201 9.19 11.44 19.53
C LEU A 201 10.05 12.00 18.40
N PRO A 202 10.45 13.29 18.44
CA PRO A 202 11.32 13.86 17.42
C PRO A 202 12.62 13.06 17.31
N VAL A 203 13.09 12.83 16.08
CA VAL A 203 14.40 12.20 15.79
C VAL A 203 14.52 10.71 16.17
N VAL A 204 13.55 10.15 16.88
CA VAL A 204 13.49 8.72 17.22
C VAL A 204 12.93 7.93 16.05
N PHE A 205 13.51 6.76 15.78
CA PHE A 205 13.03 5.80 14.78
C PHE A 205 13.04 4.39 15.36
N SER A 206 12.05 3.58 14.99
CA SER A 206 11.92 2.19 15.42
C SER A 206 11.65 1.27 14.23
N LEU A 207 12.47 0.23 14.09
CA LEU A 207 12.20 -0.88 13.16
C LEU A 207 11.17 -1.85 13.75
N HIS A 208 11.13 -2.01 15.07
CA HIS A 208 10.15 -2.85 15.74
C HIS A 208 8.72 -2.31 15.58
N ALA A 209 8.56 -0.97 15.63
CA ALA A 209 7.27 -0.33 15.34
C ALA A 209 6.79 -0.58 13.90
N HIS A 210 7.70 -0.96 12.99
CA HIS A 210 7.38 -1.30 11.62
C HIS A 210 6.93 -2.76 11.43
N GLU A 211 7.04 -3.63 12.43
CA GLU A 211 6.57 -5.01 12.29
C GLU A 211 5.04 -5.06 12.18
N ALA A 212 4.51 -5.91 11.29
CA ALA A 212 3.06 -6.05 11.11
C ALA A 212 2.35 -6.46 12.41
N GLN A 213 3.01 -7.26 13.25
CA GLN A 213 2.50 -7.63 14.57
C GLN A 213 2.38 -6.43 15.51
N SER A 214 3.36 -5.52 15.50
CA SER A 214 3.33 -4.28 16.30
C SER A 214 2.18 -3.37 15.87
N TYR A 215 1.89 -3.30 14.56
CA TYR A 215 0.69 -2.62 14.04
C TYR A 215 -0.60 -3.25 14.58
N TYR A 216 -0.68 -4.58 14.59
CA TYR A 216 -1.86 -5.31 15.08
C TYR A 216 -2.12 -4.99 16.55
N SER A 217 -1.11 -5.15 17.42
CA SER A 217 -1.22 -4.82 18.85
C SER A 217 -1.67 -3.38 19.07
N SER A 218 -1.04 -2.43 18.36
CA SER A 218 -1.31 -1.00 18.53
C SER A 218 -2.70 -0.57 18.05
N ILE A 219 -3.20 -1.18 16.98
CA ILE A 219 -4.57 -0.95 16.49
C ILE A 219 -5.57 -1.55 17.48
N PHE A 220 -5.32 -2.77 17.96
CA PHE A 220 -6.20 -3.44 18.90
C PHE A 220 -6.32 -2.66 20.22
N GLU A 221 -5.21 -2.17 20.76
CA GLU A 221 -5.22 -1.32 21.95
C GLU A 221 -6.00 -0.02 21.75
N LYS A 222 -5.85 0.62 20.58
CA LYS A 222 -6.53 1.88 20.27
C LYS A 222 -8.06 1.73 20.12
N PHE A 223 -8.51 0.61 19.58
CA PHE A 223 -9.92 0.38 19.26
C PHE A 223 -10.59 -0.67 20.17
N LYS A 224 -9.93 -1.08 21.25
CA LYS A 224 -10.53 -1.96 22.26
C LYS A 224 -11.81 -1.30 22.80
N PRO A 225 -12.96 -1.99 22.78
CA PRO A 225 -14.15 -1.47 23.46
C PRO A 225 -13.82 -1.29 24.94
N GLN A 226 -14.10 -0.10 25.46
CA GLN A 226 -13.96 0.23 26.89
C GLN A 226 -15.02 -0.50 27.71
#